data_AF-A0A1F6AI36-F1
#
_entry.id   AF-A0A1F6AI36-F1
#
_cell.length_a   1.000
_cell.length_b   1.000
_cell.length_c   1.000
_cell.angle_alpha   90.00
_cell.angle_beta   90.00
_cell.angle_gamma   90.00
#
_symmetry.space_group_name_H-M   'P 1'
#
loop_
_entity.id
_entity.type
_entity.pdbx_description
1 polymer ?
#
loop_
_entity_poly.entity_id
_entity_poly.type
_entity_poly.pdbx_seq_one_letter_code
_entity_poly.pdbx_strand_id
1 'polypeptide(L)'
;MKTRLFHYFVLAVILLGGIFMFFSSQGNTGIQLIVGTITAISYILWGIIHHALERELHPKIVIEYILIGGIAIVLIWSMLS
;
A
#
# COMPACT_ATOMS: atom_id res chain seq x y z
N MET A 1 22.94 -6.97 0.55
CA MET A 1 22.01 -7.93 1.18
C MET A 1 21.15 -7.30 2.29
N LYS A 2 21.71 -6.55 3.25
CA LYS A 2 20.95 -5.99 4.37
C LYS A 2 19.88 -4.94 3.96
N THR A 3 20.14 -4.15 2.92
CA THR A 3 19.21 -3.11 2.41
C THR A 3 17.96 -3.66 1.73
N ARG A 4 18.08 -4.69 0.89
CA ARG A 4 16.90 -5.33 0.25
C ARG A 4 15.94 -5.95 1.27
N LEU A 5 16.47 -6.65 2.27
CA LEU A 5 15.66 -7.22 3.34
C LEU A 5 14.91 -6.15 4.14
N PHE A 6 15.54 -4.99 4.36
CA PHE A 6 14.89 -3.87 5.01
C PHE A 6 13.70 -3.33 4.19
N HIS A 7 13.84 -3.18 2.87
CA HIS A 7 12.74 -2.71 2.02
C HIS A 7 11.54 -3.66 2.02
N TYR A 8 11.79 -4.97 1.97
CA TYR A 8 10.73 -5.97 2.10
C TYR A 8 10.12 -6.02 3.49
N PHE A 9 10.92 -5.83 4.53
CA PHE A 9 10.41 -5.76 5.90
C PHE A 9 9.46 -4.56 6.09
N VAL A 10 9.85 -3.37 5.62
CA VAL A 10 8.97 -2.19 5.68
C VAL A 10 7.68 -2.42 4.89
N LEU A 11 7.77 -3.00 3.70
CA LEU A 11 6.59 -3.34 2.89
C LEU A 11 5.68 -4.34 3.63
N ALA A 12 6.26 -5.36 4.26
CA ALA A 12 5.51 -6.33 5.05
C ALA A 12 4.81 -5.67 6.24
N VAL A 13 5.46 -4.74 6.94
CA VAL A 13 4.85 -4.00 8.05
C VAL A 13 3.67 -3.13 7.56
N ILE A 14 3.82 -2.43 6.43
CA ILE A 14 2.73 -1.63 5.83
C ILE A 14 1.53 -2.52 5.53
N LEU A 15 1.75 -3.65 4.83
CA LEU A 15 0.66 -4.52 4.38
C LEU A 15 0.02 -5.29 5.53
N LEU A 16 0.81 -5.94 6.39
CA LEU A 16 0.29 -6.70 7.53
C LEU A 16 -0.35 -5.78 8.57
N GLY A 17 0.23 -4.61 8.82
CA GLY A 17 -0.36 -3.59 9.69
C GLY A 17 -1.68 -3.07 9.14
N GLY A 18 -1.74 -2.76 7.85
CA GLY A 18 -2.97 -2.36 7.17
C GLY A 18 -4.06 -3.43 7.24
N ILE A 19 -3.72 -4.69 6.95
CA ILE A 19 -4.62 -5.84 7.07
C ILE A 19 -5.15 -5.96 8.51
N PHE A 20 -4.26 -5.95 9.50
CA PHE A 20 -4.63 -6.07 10.90
C PHE A 20 -5.59 -4.95 11.33
N MET A 21 -5.29 -3.70 10.98
CA MET A 21 -6.13 -2.55 11.29
C MET A 21 -7.48 -2.61 10.56
N PHE A 22 -7.50 -3.07 9.31
CA PHE A 22 -8.71 -3.19 8.51
C PHE A 22 -9.69 -4.22 9.11
N PHE A 23 -9.17 -5.37 9.53
CA PHE A 23 -9.96 -6.41 10.20
C PHE A 23 -10.36 -6.01 11.62
N SER A 24 -9.50 -5.30 12.36
CA SER A 24 -9.83 -4.78 13.69
C SER A 24 -10.92 -3.70 13.65
N SER A 25 -11.10 -3.05 12.50
CA SER A 25 -12.10 -2.01 12.28
C SER A 25 -13.43 -2.54 11.72
N GLN A 26 -13.62 -3.87 11.69
CA GLN A 26 -14.89 -4.48 11.26
C GLN A 26 -16.09 -3.90 12.03
N GLY A 27 -17.18 -3.66 11.30
CA GLY A 27 -18.39 -3.02 11.84
C GLY A 27 -18.40 -1.49 11.73
N ASN A 28 -17.26 -0.87 11.40
CA ASN A 28 -17.20 0.55 11.05
C ASN A 28 -16.62 0.72 9.64
N THR A 29 -17.51 0.75 8.64
CA THR A 29 -17.14 0.86 7.23
C THR A 29 -16.34 2.12 6.93
N GLY A 30 -16.66 3.25 7.58
CA GLY A 30 -15.90 4.50 7.43
C GLY A 30 -14.43 4.35 7.82
N ILE A 31 -14.14 3.71 8.96
CA ILE A 31 -12.76 3.46 9.39
C ILE A 31 -12.09 2.44 8.46
N GLN A 32 -12.80 1.40 8.01
CA GLN A 32 -12.24 0.43 7.06
C GLN A 32 -11.84 1.07 5.72
N LEU A 33 -12.67 1.98 5.19
CA LEU A 33 -12.36 2.76 3.99
C LEU A 33 -11.11 3.62 4.19
N ILE A 34 -10.99 4.31 5.33
CA ILE A 34 -9.83 5.14 5.66
C ILE A 34 -8.56 4.29 5.76
N VAL A 35 -8.61 3.20 6.53
CA VAL A 35 -7.46 2.29 6.73
C VAL A 35 -7.02 1.67 5.41
N GLY A 36 -7.97 1.17 4.60
CA GLY A 36 -7.67 0.60 3.29
C GLY A 36 -7.02 1.62 2.35
N THR A 37 -7.56 2.85 2.31
CA THR A 37 -7.02 3.94 1.48
C THR A 37 -5.61 4.34 1.91
N ILE A 38 -5.37 4.51 3.21
CA ILE A 38 -4.04 4.84 3.76
C ILE A 38 -3.03 3.73 3.47
N THR A 39 -3.44 2.47 3.59
CA THR A 39 -2.58 1.31 3.30
C THR A 39 -2.17 1.30 1.83
N ALA A 40 -3.12 1.51 0.91
CA ALA A 40 -2.85 1.58 -0.53
C ALA A 40 -1.92 2.75 -0.90
N ILE A 41 -2.14 3.94 -0.32
CA ILE A 41 -1.25 5.10 -0.53
C ILE A 41 0.16 4.80 0.00
N SER A 42 0.26 4.18 1.18
CA SER A 42 1.54 3.81 1.78
C SER A 42 2.29 2.77 0.93
N TYR A 43 1.58 1.80 0.35
CA TYR A 43 2.12 0.85 -0.62
C TYR A 43 2.70 1.56 -1.86
N ILE A 44 1.94 2.50 -2.45
CA ILE A 44 2.38 3.28 -3.62
C ILE A 44 3.65 4.07 -3.28
N LEU A 45 3.61 4.84 -2.18
CA LEU A 45 4.72 5.71 -1.78
C LEU A 45 5.97 4.90 -1.47
N TRP A 46 5.85 3.80 -0.72
CA TRP A 46 7.00 2.96 -0.41
C TRP A 46 7.58 2.28 -1.65
N GLY A 47 6.73 1.81 -2.56
CA GLY A 47 7.15 1.26 -3.85
C GLY A 47 7.99 2.24 -4.66
N ILE A 48 7.54 3.49 -4.76
CA ILE A 48 8.26 4.57 -5.45
C ILE A 48 9.57 4.91 -4.71
N ILE A 49 9.54 5.08 -3.39
CA ILE A 49 10.73 5.42 -2.58
C ILE A 49 11.79 4.33 -2.69
N HIS A 50 11.40 3.06 -2.58
CA HIS A 50 12.30 1.92 -2.68
C HIS A 50 13.04 1.90 -4.03
N HIS A 51 12.30 2.01 -5.14
CA HIS A 51 12.90 2.01 -6.47
C HIS A 51 13.74 3.27 -6.73
N ALA A 52 13.36 4.41 -6.16
CA ALA A 52 14.16 5.64 -6.22
C ALA A 52 15.52 5.46 -5.52
N LEU A 53 15.52 4.83 -4.33
CA LEU A 53 16.72 4.57 -3.55
C LEU A 53 17.65 3.55 -4.22
N GLU A 54 17.09 2.58 -4.96
CA GLU A 54 17.87 1.61 -5.74
C GLU A 54 18.34 2.16 -7.09
N ARG A 55 17.98 3.41 -7.44
CA ARG A 55 18.28 4.06 -8.73
C ARG A 55 17.68 3.33 -9.95
N GLU A 56 16.61 2.58 -9.73
CA GLU A 56 15.88 1.83 -10.75
C GLU A 56 14.48 2.44 -11.01
N LEU A 57 14.23 3.66 -10.55
CA LEU A 57 12.95 4.32 -10.75
C LEU A 57 12.77 4.78 -12.20
N HIS A 58 11.83 4.15 -12.90
CA HIS A 58 11.35 4.56 -14.21
C HIS A 58 9.87 4.97 -14.15
N PRO A 59 9.40 5.86 -15.05
CA PRO A 59 7.98 6.27 -15.09
C PRO A 59 7.00 5.11 -15.18
N LYS A 60 7.40 4.03 -15.88
CA LYS A 60 6.63 2.78 -15.97
C LYS A 60 6.32 2.19 -14.57
N ILE A 61 7.33 2.13 -13.70
CA ILE A 61 7.18 1.59 -12.33
C ILE A 61 6.23 2.46 -11.51
N VAL A 62 6.37 3.78 -11.60
CA VAL A 62 5.47 4.72 -10.91
C VAL A 62 4.01 4.48 -11.32
N ILE A 63 3.76 4.33 -12.63
CA ILE A 63 2.43 4.04 -13.16
C ILE A 63 1.91 2.69 -12.67
N GLU A 64 2.74 1.64 -12.64
CA GLU A 64 2.37 0.31 -12.14
C GLU A 64 1.89 0.39 -10.67
N TYR A 65 2.65 1.06 -9.80
CA TYR A 65 2.26 1.22 -8.40
C TYR A 65 0.96 2.01 -8.24
N ILE A 66 0.81 3.13 -8.95
CA ILE A 66 -0.40 3.97 -8.91
C ILE A 66 -1.61 3.18 -9.40
N LEU A 67 -1.48 2.40 -10.49
CA LEU A 67 -2.57 1.59 -11.01
C LEU A 67 -2.98 0.50 -10.01
N ILE A 68 -2.03 -0.23 -9.44
CA ILE A 68 -2.31 -1.29 -8.47
C ILE A 68 -2.98 -0.72 -7.21
N GLY A 69 -2.43 0.35 -6.63
CA GLY A 69 -3.01 0.98 -5.45
C GLY A 69 -4.35 1.67 -5.74
N GLY A 70 -4.51 2.26 -6.92
CA GLY A 70 -5.78 2.83 -7.37
C GLY A 70 -6.88 1.78 -7.53
N ILE A 71 -6.57 0.65 -8.17
CA ILE A 71 -7.50 -0.49 -8.27
C ILE A 71 -7.89 -0.98 -6.87
N ALA A 72 -6.92 -1.12 -5.95
CA ALA A 72 -7.22 -1.53 -4.58
C ALA A 72 -8.18 -0.57 -3.87
N ILE A 73 -7.97 0.75 -4.01
CA ILE A 73 -8.87 1.77 -3.46
C ILE A 73 -10.27 1.64 -4.06
N VAL A 74 -10.38 1.55 -5.39
CA VAL A 74 -11.68 1.40 -6.09
C VAL A 74 -12.42 0.15 -5.61
N LEU A 75 -11.73 -0.98 -5.49
CA LEU A 75 -12.33 -2.24 -5.01
C LEU A 75 -12.81 -2.10 -3.56
N ILE A 76 -11.99 -1.57 -2.66
CA ILE A 76 -12.34 -1.38 -1.25
C ILE A 76 -13.55 -0.47 -1.12
N TRP A 77 -13.56 0.66 -1.85
CA TRP A 77 -14.68 1.58 -1.88
C TRP A 77 -15.95 0.91 -2.42
N SER A 78 -15.87 0.21 -3.55
CA SER A 78 -17.02 -0.47 -4.14
C SER A 78 -17.62 -1.56 -3.25
N MET A 79 -16.82 -2.18 -2.37
CA MET A 79 -17.30 -3.26 -1.50
C MET A 79 -17.87 -2.77 -0.17
N LEU A 80 -17.48 -1.57 0.29
CA LEU A 80 -17.84 -1.05 1.61
C LEU A 80 -18.75 0.18 1.57
N SER A 81 -19.01 0.73 0.38
CA SER A 81 -19.97 1.83 0.15
C SER A 81 -21.41 1.37 0.19
#